data_AF-A0A915N487-F1
#
_entry.id   AF-A0A915N487-F1
#
_cell.length_a   1.000
_cell.length_b   1.000
_cell.length_c   1.000
_cell.angle_alpha   90.00
_cell.angle_beta   90.00
_cell.angle_gamma   90.00
#
_symmetry.space_group_name_H-M   'P 1'
#
loop_
_entity.id
_entity.type
_entity.pdbx_description
1 polymer ?
#
loop_
_entity_poly.entity_id
_entity_poly.type
_entity_poly.pdbx_seq_one_letter_code
_entity_poly.pdbx_strand_id
1 'polypeptide(L)'
;MIEAKGFTDKKGYFKLEGHTHEITDIDPKLNVYHDCNDGMTPCQRKISIMIPDKYITAGKKPDKYYDAGTIELEGKFKGEERDCIH
;
A
#
# COMPACT_ATOMS: atom_id res chain seq x y z
N MET A 1 -3.65 8.08 -13.49
CA MET A 1 -3.58 7.21 -12.31
C MET A 1 -2.66 6.05 -12.65
N ILE A 2 -1.46 6.02 -12.06
CA ILE A 2 -0.60 4.85 -12.13
C ILE A 2 -0.63 4.22 -10.74
N GLU A 3 -1.19 3.02 -10.67
CA GLU A 3 -1.22 2.20 -9.46
C GLU A 3 -0.24 1.05 -9.68
N ALA A 4 0.81 0.97 -8.85
CA ALA A 4 1.62 -0.23 -8.76
C ALA A 4 0.90 -1.19 -7.81
N LYS A 5 0.45 -2.33 -8.32
CA LYS A 5 -0.21 -3.39 -7.55
C LYS A 5 0.67 -4.63 -7.52
N GLY A 6 0.57 -5.40 -6.43
CA GLY A 6 1.24 -6.68 -6.28
C GLY A 6 0.79 -7.38 -5.00
N PHE A 7 1.12 -8.65 -4.89
CA PHE A 7 0.81 -9.47 -3.72
C PHE A 7 2.08 -9.71 -2.91
N THR A 8 1.89 -9.90 -1.60
CA THR A 8 2.97 -10.40 -0.75
C THR A 8 3.33 -11.83 -1.14
N ASP A 9 4.58 -12.21 -0.93
CA ASP A 9 4.98 -13.60 -1.03
C ASP A 9 4.44 -14.44 0.15
N LYS A 10 4.77 -15.73 0.18
CA LYS A 10 4.34 -16.67 1.24
C LYS A 10 4.88 -16.32 2.64
N LYS A 11 5.86 -15.42 2.73
CA LYS A 11 6.45 -14.95 3.99
C LYS A 11 5.99 -13.53 4.35
N GLY A 12 5.08 -12.94 3.56
CA GLY A 12 4.57 -11.58 3.78
C GLY A 12 5.42 -10.47 3.17
N TYR A 13 6.50 -10.79 2.44
CA TYR A 13 7.34 -9.75 1.84
C TYR A 13 6.71 -9.20 0.55
N PHE A 14 6.80 -7.89 0.36
CA PHE A 14 6.43 -7.22 -0.89
C PHE A 14 7.43 -6.12 -1.23
N LYS A 15 7.49 -5.79 -2.52
CA LYS A 15 8.22 -4.65 -3.04
C LYS A 15 7.42 -4.07 -4.20
N LEU A 16 7.05 -2.80 -4.10
CA LEU A 16 6.28 -2.11 -5.12
C LEU A 16 7.05 -0.87 -5.59
N GLU A 17 6.98 -0.62 -6.90
CA GLU A 17 7.59 0.52 -7.56
C GLU A 17 6.59 1.08 -8.56
N GLY A 18 6.27 2.36 -8.43
CA GLY A 18 5.39 3.08 -9.32
C GLY A 18 6.05 4.38 -9.77
N HIS A 19 5.64 4.89 -10.92
CA HIS A 19 6.03 6.21 -11.38
C HIS A 19 4.82 6.89 -12.02
N THR A 20 4.79 8.21 -11.99
CA THR A 20 3.79 9.00 -12.72
C THR A 20 4.43 10.25 -13.29
N HIS A 21 3.80 10.81 -14.32
CA HIS A 21 4.20 12.07 -14.91
C HIS A 21 3.24 13.15 -14.41
N GLU A 22 3.62 13.83 -13.32
CA GLU A 22 2.90 14.98 -12.79
C GLU A 22 3.83 16.21 -12.72
N ILE A 23 3.23 17.40 -12.79
CA ILE A 23 3.96 18.68 -12.77
C ILE A 23 4.31 19.06 -11.32
N THR A 24 3.47 18.67 -10.37
CA THR A 24 3.66 18.86 -8.93
C THR A 24 4.18 17.59 -8.26
N ASP A 25 4.56 17.71 -7.00
CA ASP A 25 4.78 16.54 -6.15
C ASP A 25 3.51 15.69 -6.05
N ILE A 26 3.71 14.39 -5.90
CA ILE A 26 2.64 13.39 -5.78
C ILE A 26 2.38 13.12 -4.30
N ASP A 27 1.20 12.62 -3.96
CA ASP A 27 0.85 12.17 -2.61
C ASP A 27 0.80 10.63 -2.56
N PRO A 28 1.94 9.94 -2.38
CA PRO A 28 1.96 8.49 -2.44
C PRO A 28 1.26 7.87 -1.23
N LYS A 29 0.40 6.89 -1.49
CA LYS A 29 -0.32 6.13 -0.47
C LYS A 29 -0.21 4.63 -0.72
N LEU A 30 0.20 3.89 0.30
CA LEU A 30 0.16 2.43 0.30
C LEU A 30 -1.19 1.97 0.85
N ASN A 31 -1.95 1.24 0.04
CA ASN A 31 -3.14 0.54 0.50
C ASN A 31 -2.81 -0.96 0.63
N VAL A 32 -3.07 -1.53 1.80
CA VAL A 32 -2.96 -2.97 2.06
C VAL A 32 -4.37 -3.54 2.14
N TYR A 33 -4.70 -4.46 1.24
CA TYR A 33 -5.97 -5.17 1.20
C TYR A 33 -5.76 -6.59 1.70
N HIS A 34 -6.57 -7.06 2.66
CA HIS A 34 -6.42 -8.38 3.26
C HIS A 34 -7.71 -8.97 3.80
N ASP A 35 -7.70 -10.31 3.94
CA ASP A 35 -8.80 -11.11 4.52
C ASP A 35 -8.37 -11.78 5.85
N CYS A 36 -7.24 -11.34 6.42
CA CYS A 36 -6.76 -11.86 7.71
C CYS A 36 -7.81 -11.65 8.81
N ASN A 37 -8.18 -12.76 9.48
CA ASN A 37 -9.23 -12.82 10.50
C ASN A 37 -10.56 -12.19 10.05
N ASP A 38 -10.89 -12.27 8.75
CA ASP A 38 -12.06 -11.60 8.18
C ASP A 38 -13.33 -12.47 8.04
N GLY A 39 -13.20 -13.76 8.31
CA GLY A 39 -14.28 -14.73 8.22
C GLY A 39 -14.85 -14.86 6.80
N MET A 40 -16.17 -14.99 6.67
CA MET A 40 -16.89 -15.00 5.39
C MET A 40 -17.53 -13.64 5.08
N THR A 41 -16.87 -12.54 5.46
CA THR A 41 -17.39 -11.20 5.20
C THR A 41 -17.06 -10.79 3.76
N PRO A 42 -18.02 -10.27 2.97
CA PRO A 42 -17.74 -9.85 1.60
C PRO A 42 -16.79 -8.65 1.56
N CYS A 43 -15.94 -8.56 0.55
CA CYS A 43 -14.94 -7.49 0.35
C CYS A 43 -13.71 -7.61 1.27
N GLN A 44 -12.66 -6.81 1.04
CA GLN A 44 -11.41 -6.93 1.81
C GLN A 44 -11.28 -5.81 2.83
N ARG A 45 -10.62 -6.10 3.97
CA ARG A 45 -10.19 -5.08 4.93
C ARG A 45 -9.05 -4.29 4.30
N LYS A 46 -9.05 -2.97 4.52
CA LYS A 46 -8.12 -2.03 3.90
C LYS A 46 -7.45 -1.15 4.93
N ILE A 47 -6.13 -1.15 4.92
CA ILE A 47 -5.29 -0.24 5.70
C ILE A 47 -4.61 0.73 4.74
N SER A 48 -4.65 2.02 5.06
CA SER A 48 -4.03 3.07 4.26
C SER A 48 -2.86 3.70 5.03
N ILE A 49 -1.69 3.76 4.39
CA ILE A 49 -0.48 4.39 4.94
C ILE A 49 -0.02 5.49 3.98
N MET A 50 0.04 6.73 4.48
CA MET A 50 0.61 7.85 3.74
C MET A 50 2.12 7.72 3.73
N ILE A 51 2.72 7.74 2.53
CA ILE A 51 4.16 7.71 2.35
C ILE A 51 4.65 9.17 2.34
N PRO A 52 5.63 9.55 3.18
CA PRO A 52 6.13 10.91 3.18
C PRO A 52 6.83 11.30 1.87
N ASP A 53 6.69 12.57 1.48
CA ASP A 53 7.19 13.09 0.19
C ASP A 53 8.69 12.90 -0.02
N LYS A 54 9.47 12.79 1.07
CA LYS A 54 10.92 12.52 1.02
C LYS A 54 11.29 11.18 0.36
N TYR A 55 10.33 10.31 0.06
CA TYR A 55 10.52 9.05 -0.66
C TYR A 55 10.17 9.17 -2.16
N ILE A 56 9.72 10.34 -2.61
CA ILE A 56 9.51 10.65 -4.03
C ILE A 56 10.86 11.01 -4.64
N THR A 57 11.15 10.46 -5.82
CA THR A 57 12.38 10.76 -6.56
C THR A 57 12.07 11.13 -7.99
N ALA A 58 12.93 11.95 -8.59
CA ALA A 58 12.79 12.35 -9.98
C ALA A 58 13.25 11.21 -10.91
N GLY A 59 12.33 10.69 -11.72
CA GLY A 59 12.64 9.65 -12.71
C GLY A 59 11.71 8.44 -12.61
N LYS A 60 12.05 7.37 -13.34
CA LYS A 60 11.22 6.16 -13.43
C LYS A 60 11.53 5.11 -12.36
N LYS A 61 12.66 5.25 -11.66
CA LYS A 61 13.11 4.30 -10.64
C LYS A 61 13.31 5.05 -9.33
N PRO A 62 12.85 4.49 -8.19
CA PRO A 62 13.07 5.10 -6.89
C PRO A 62 14.54 4.96 -6.46
N ASP A 63 15.12 6.04 -5.95
CA ASP A 63 16.46 5.99 -5.33
C ASP A 63 16.41 5.46 -3.89
N LYS A 64 15.24 5.55 -3.25
CA LYS A 64 15.02 5.12 -1.87
C LYS A 64 13.65 4.47 -1.73
N TYR A 65 13.58 3.40 -0.96
CA TYR A 65 12.34 2.72 -0.63
C TYR A 65 11.82 3.18 0.72
N TYR A 66 10.50 3.37 0.80
CA TYR A 66 9.80 3.45 2.06
C TYR A 66 9.71 2.05 2.68
N ASP A 67 10.27 1.90 3.88
CA ASP A 67 10.13 0.68 4.67
C ASP A 67 8.89 0.78 5.54
N ALA A 68 7.83 0.06 5.16
CA ALA A 68 6.59 0.00 5.92
C ALA A 68 6.71 -0.84 7.21
N GLY A 69 7.84 -1.53 7.40
CA GLY A 69 8.06 -2.46 8.49
C GLY A 69 7.19 -3.71 8.38
N THR A 70 6.92 -4.32 9.53
CA THR A 70 6.02 -5.47 9.66
C THR A 70 4.69 -5.01 10.25
N ILE A 71 3.60 -5.32 9.56
CA ILE A 71 2.24 -4.93 9.94
C ILE A 71 1.48 -6.20 10.30
N GLU A 72 1.00 -6.29 11.55
CA GLU A 72 0.20 -7.42 12.00
C GLU A 72 -1.28 -7.23 11.64
N LEU A 73 -1.80 -8.04 10.71
CA LEU A 73 -3.09 -7.85 10.07
C LEU A 73 -4.27 -8.53 10.81
N GLU A 74 -3.99 -9.33 11.85
CA GLU A 74 -5.05 -9.96 12.65
C GLU A 74 -5.86 -8.95 13.47
N GLY A 75 -5.22 -7.88 13.95
CA GLY A 75 -5.82 -6.83 14.76
C GLY A 75 -6.66 -5.83 13.95
N LYS A 76 -7.50 -5.03 14.64
CA LYS A 76 -8.23 -3.91 14.01
C LYS A 76 -7.42 -2.63 14.09
N PHE A 77 -7.22 -1.98 12.95
CA PHE A 77 -6.55 -0.68 12.90
C PHE A 77 -7.55 0.47 12.99
N LYS A 78 -7.14 1.56 13.66
CA LYS A 78 -7.94 2.79 13.70
C LYS A 78 -7.98 3.40 12.30
N GLY A 79 -9.18 3.62 11.77
CA GLY A 79 -9.35 4.14 10.40
C GLY A 79 -9.21 3.08 9.31
N GLU A 80 -9.23 1.79 9.68
CA GLU A 80 -9.40 0.71 8.73
C GLU A 80 -10.76 0.79 8.04
N GLU A 81 -10.76 0.57 6.73
CA GLU A 81 -11.93 0.59 5.88
C GLU A 81 -12.20 -0.82 5.33
N ARG A 82 -13.35 -0.99 4.68
CA ARG A 82 -13.65 -2.18 3.88
C ARG A 82 -13.91 -1.75 2.45
N ASP A 83 -13.27 -2.42 1.51
CA ASP A 83 -13.30 -2.03 0.10
C ASP A 83 -13.55 -3.27 -0.78
N CYS A 84 -14.54 -3.15 -1.67
CA CYS A 84 -15.03 -4.21 -2.55
C CYS A 84 -14.49 -4.09 -3.97
N ILE A 85 -13.74 -3.02 -4.26
CA ILE A 85 -13.32 -2.64 -5.60
C ILE A 85 -11.82 -2.37 -5.55
N HIS A 86 -11.01 -3.42 -5.74
CA HIS A 86 -9.56 -3.33 -5.93
C HIS A 86 -9.16 -3.70 -7.35
#